data_AF-A0A661JJC5-F1
#
_entry.id   AF-A0A661JJC5-F1
#
_cell.length_a   1.000
_cell.length_b   1.000
_cell.length_c   1.000
_cell.angle_alpha   90.00
_cell.angle_beta   90.00
_cell.angle_gamma   90.00
#
_symmetry.space_group_name_H-M   'P 1'
#
loop_
_entity.id
_entity.type
_entity.pdbx_description
1 polymer ?
#
loop_
_entity_poly.entity_id
_entity_poly.type
_entity_poly.pdbx_seq_one_letter_code
_entity_poly.pdbx_strand_id
1 'polypeptide(L)'
;MLVILIKIFIILDIPLTLFILGRGIRLDRIFFIFYLITFLFASYLLVQPPESQLLHAAVFLLTLDLFWINLFFFPQGKIINDKKIYRKGNIIFLPLLPFPLTLITLFYFDYSPELFKNYFYFSQPLYPTLTLISIVFSLLMLTLGWERMERIHSQLVWEKLFRIGIIMWWIVILFILSRMIYTGDMVSISFFQLLFCLHLFWLIGIYPLMYKKEFLEVRIHPSPQFMGRATQSILILIVLTLFFWFEALSKKWGIPPYSVTMISVLLLAGILLFPLFPFRSFEGIQRILYHHLYLPEQDFALEVSHYLKVMRGEENLEKIIEHLRNRLQIEAAALYRLTKSKENKWNLYLSCPPSDIFPSSLNVLPNEGTKFTNLFLIKKIPLKAREETLGFLLLLGRKNKFRFEEESLIRFWSSTL
;
A
#
# COMPACT_ATOMS: atom_id res chain seq x y z
N MET A 1 17.56 15.59 -29.87
CA MET A 1 16.18 15.80 -29.37
C MET A 1 16.02 15.34 -27.91
N LEU A 2 16.28 14.07 -27.57
CA LEU A 2 16.14 13.55 -26.19
C LEU A 2 16.95 14.32 -25.14
N VAL A 3 18.23 14.57 -25.40
CA VAL A 3 19.14 15.40 -24.58
C VAL A 3 18.53 16.79 -24.26
N ILE A 4 17.88 17.41 -25.24
CA ILE A 4 17.25 18.74 -25.09
C ILE A 4 16.02 18.63 -24.18
N LEU A 5 15.19 17.58 -24.36
CA LEU A 5 14.03 17.33 -23.51
C LEU A 5 14.41 17.11 -22.05
N ILE A 6 15.46 16.34 -21.78
CA ILE A 6 15.97 16.13 -20.41
C ILE A 6 16.39 17.47 -19.80
N LYS A 7 17.12 18.32 -20.52
CA LYS A 7 17.50 19.66 -20.03
C LYS A 7 16.28 20.52 -19.71
N ILE A 8 15.25 20.50 -20.57
CA ILE A 8 14.00 21.23 -20.34
C ILE A 8 13.31 20.73 -19.06
N PHE A 9 13.18 19.42 -18.91
CA PHE A 9 12.53 18.86 -17.71
C PHE A 9 13.34 19.12 -16.43
N ILE A 10 14.67 19.06 -16.47
CA ILE A 10 15.51 19.47 -15.34
C ILE A 10 15.18 20.92 -14.93
N ILE A 11 15.13 21.85 -15.88
CA ILE A 11 14.80 23.26 -15.61
C ILE A 11 13.39 23.40 -15.03
N LEU A 12 12.43 22.61 -15.52
CA LEU A 12 11.05 22.60 -15.03
C LEU A 12 10.91 21.99 -13.64
N ASP A 13 11.73 21.03 -13.25
CA ASP A 13 11.64 20.37 -11.95
C ASP A 13 12.45 21.08 -10.85
N ILE A 14 13.43 21.92 -11.19
CA ILE A 14 14.20 22.71 -10.20
C ILE A 14 13.30 23.55 -9.28
N PRO A 15 12.33 24.36 -9.77
CA PRO A 15 11.45 25.16 -8.91
C PRO A 15 10.63 24.34 -7.91
N LEU A 16 10.42 23.05 -8.20
CA LEU A 16 9.68 22.15 -7.34
C LEU A 16 10.33 21.98 -5.97
N THR A 17 11.68 22.02 -5.90
CA THR A 17 12.42 22.01 -4.62
C THR A 17 11.99 23.17 -3.73
N LEU A 18 11.91 24.38 -4.29
CA LEU A 18 11.50 25.60 -3.59
C LEU A 18 10.03 25.53 -3.21
N PHE A 19 9.16 25.04 -4.09
CA PHE A 19 7.73 24.88 -3.79
C PHE A 19 7.49 23.89 -2.64
N ILE A 20 8.23 22.78 -2.59
CA ILE A 20 8.10 21.78 -1.53
C ILE A 20 8.60 22.35 -0.19
N LEU A 21 9.73 23.05 -0.19
CA LEU A 21 10.26 23.73 1.00
C LEU A 21 9.30 24.82 1.51
N GLY A 22 8.70 25.60 0.60
CA GLY A 22 7.78 26.69 0.90
C GLY A 22 6.51 26.25 1.63
N ARG A 23 6.16 24.96 1.60
CA ARG A 23 5.04 24.39 2.37
C ARG A 23 5.38 24.09 3.83
N GLY A 24 6.64 24.22 4.24
CA GLY A 24 7.12 23.97 5.60
C GLY A 24 8.08 22.79 5.71
N ILE A 25 8.97 22.87 6.70
CA ILE A 25 10.09 21.94 6.94
C ILE A 25 9.58 20.72 7.72
N ARG A 26 9.46 19.59 7.02
CA ARG A 26 9.20 18.27 7.60
C ARG A 26 10.15 17.26 7.00
N LEU A 27 10.51 16.24 7.76
CA LEU A 27 11.55 15.27 7.37
C LEU A 27 11.15 14.39 6.17
N ASP A 28 9.87 14.07 6.01
CA ASP A 28 9.34 13.44 4.79
C ASP A 28 9.61 14.29 3.55
N ARG A 29 9.31 15.59 3.62
CA ARG A 29 9.60 16.52 2.52
C ARG A 29 11.08 16.69 2.27
N ILE A 30 11.90 16.72 3.32
CA ILE A 30 13.35 16.82 3.20
C ILE A 30 13.91 15.62 2.43
N PHE A 31 13.53 14.39 2.77
CA PHE A 31 13.98 13.19 2.05
C PHE A 31 13.54 13.21 0.58
N PHE A 32 12.31 13.66 0.32
CA PHE A 32 11.83 13.79 -1.06
C PHE A 32 12.55 14.91 -1.85
N ILE A 33 12.97 15.99 -1.19
CA ILE A 33 13.79 17.02 -1.82
C ILE A 33 15.18 16.49 -2.12
N PHE A 34 15.80 15.73 -1.20
CA PHE A 34 17.08 15.10 -1.47
C PHE A 34 16.99 14.17 -2.66
N TYR A 35 15.96 13.32 -2.71
CA TYR A 35 15.62 12.50 -3.88
C TYR A 35 15.54 13.35 -5.17
N LEU A 36 14.74 14.41 -5.16
CA LEU A 36 14.61 15.27 -6.34
C LEU A 36 15.97 15.87 -6.78
N ILE A 37 16.76 16.38 -5.85
CA ILE A 37 18.05 17.01 -6.15
C ILE A 37 19.06 15.98 -6.68
N THR A 38 19.17 14.81 -6.04
CA THR A 38 20.07 13.74 -6.49
C THR A 38 19.68 13.24 -7.87
N PHE A 39 18.38 13.08 -8.12
CA PHE A 39 17.88 12.68 -9.43
C PHE A 39 18.11 13.72 -10.52
N LEU A 40 17.89 15.02 -10.23
CA LEU A 40 18.17 16.11 -11.18
C LEU A 40 19.66 16.20 -11.52
N PHE A 41 20.53 16.02 -10.52
CA PHE A 41 21.97 16.04 -10.74
C PHE A 41 22.44 14.82 -11.54
N ALA A 42 21.94 13.62 -11.22
CA ALA A 42 22.19 12.41 -12.02
C ALA A 42 21.74 12.59 -13.48
N SER A 43 20.55 13.15 -13.68
CA SER A 43 20.00 13.46 -15.01
C SER A 43 20.87 14.46 -15.77
N TYR A 44 21.41 15.46 -15.09
CA TYR A 44 22.30 16.46 -15.70
C TYR A 44 23.61 15.83 -16.17
N LEU A 45 24.23 14.97 -15.35
CA LEU A 45 25.47 14.27 -15.72
C LEU A 45 25.26 13.33 -16.91
N LEU A 46 24.09 12.68 -16.99
CA LEU A 46 23.75 11.75 -18.08
C LEU A 46 23.62 12.40 -19.46
N VAL A 47 23.42 13.72 -19.50
CA VAL A 47 23.21 14.52 -20.71
C VAL A 47 24.52 15.11 -21.24
N GLN A 48 25.59 15.07 -20.43
CA GLN A 48 26.92 15.45 -20.86
C GLN A 48 27.48 14.44 -21.87
N PRO A 49 28.53 14.81 -22.63
CA PRO A 49 29.26 13.85 -23.46
C PRO A 49 29.60 12.59 -22.65
N PRO A 50 29.37 11.39 -23.22
CA PRO A 50 29.49 10.15 -22.45
C PRO A 50 30.95 9.89 -22.09
N GLU A 51 31.27 10.08 -20.82
CA GLU A 51 32.52 9.72 -20.20
C GLU A 51 32.26 8.71 -19.08
N SER A 52 33.12 7.70 -18.94
CA SER A 52 32.95 6.63 -17.96
C SER A 52 32.82 7.18 -16.53
N GLN A 53 33.59 8.23 -16.17
CA GLN A 53 33.53 8.88 -14.86
C GLN A 53 32.20 9.61 -14.62
N LEU A 54 31.67 10.31 -15.62
CA LEU A 54 30.39 11.00 -15.53
C LEU A 54 29.24 10.00 -15.40
N LEU A 55 29.33 8.88 -16.12
CA LEU A 55 28.35 7.81 -16.05
C LEU A 55 28.41 7.07 -14.71
N HIS A 56 29.61 6.84 -14.18
CA HIS A 56 29.84 6.32 -12.83
C HIS A 56 29.14 7.21 -11.79
N ALA A 57 29.39 8.51 -11.85
CA ALA A 57 28.77 9.48 -10.95
C ALA A 57 27.24 9.52 -11.11
N ALA A 58 26.71 9.42 -12.33
CA ALA A 58 25.27 9.39 -12.57
C ALA A 58 24.61 8.13 -11.97
N VAL A 59 25.23 6.95 -12.14
CA VAL A 59 24.72 5.69 -11.56
C VAL A 59 24.88 5.66 -10.03
N PHE A 60 25.97 6.21 -9.50
CA PHE A 60 26.15 6.37 -8.06
C PHE A 60 25.08 7.31 -7.45
N LEU A 61 24.82 8.45 -8.09
CA LEU A 61 23.76 9.36 -7.64
C LEU A 61 22.39 8.70 -7.72
N LEU A 62 22.15 7.84 -8.71
CA LEU A 62 20.95 7.01 -8.80
C LEU A 62 20.84 6.05 -7.60
N THR A 63 21.92 5.37 -7.18
CA THR A 63 21.81 4.49 -6.00
C THR A 63 21.65 5.27 -4.69
N LEU A 64 22.21 6.47 -4.60
CA LEU A 64 21.94 7.41 -3.52
C LEU A 64 20.46 7.86 -3.51
N ASP A 65 19.90 8.06 -4.70
CA ASP A 65 18.49 8.40 -4.90
C ASP A 65 17.55 7.31 -4.38
N LEU A 66 17.91 6.04 -4.59
CA LEU A 66 17.19 4.88 -4.05
C LEU A 66 17.15 4.90 -2.51
N PHE A 67 18.23 5.33 -1.87
CA PHE A 67 18.25 5.47 -0.41
C PHE A 67 17.31 6.57 0.07
N TRP A 68 17.33 7.74 -0.58
CA TRP A 68 16.44 8.85 -0.23
C TRP A 68 14.96 8.51 -0.40
N ILE A 69 14.61 7.83 -1.50
CA ILE A 69 13.21 7.44 -1.71
C ILE A 69 12.79 6.35 -0.70
N ASN A 70 13.68 5.45 -0.31
CA ASN A 70 13.42 4.47 0.74
C ASN A 70 13.19 5.17 2.09
N LEU A 71 13.96 6.21 2.41
CA LEU A 71 13.75 7.05 3.59
C LEU A 71 12.46 7.88 3.52
N PHE A 72 12.06 8.34 2.33
CA PHE A 72 10.79 9.02 2.12
C PHE A 72 9.59 8.11 2.40
N PHE A 73 9.64 6.87 1.89
CA PHE A 73 8.62 5.86 2.16
C PHE A 73 8.73 5.27 3.58
N PHE A 74 9.87 5.42 4.25
CA PHE A 74 10.06 5.04 5.64
C PHE A 74 9.35 6.07 6.55
N PRO A 75 8.29 5.67 7.28
CA PRO A 75 7.57 6.62 8.10
C PRO A 75 8.43 7.03 9.29
N GLN A 76 8.82 8.30 9.31
CA GLN A 76 9.09 8.99 10.57
C GLN A 76 7.77 9.34 11.24
N GLY A 77 7.14 8.34 11.84
CA GLY A 77 6.16 8.61 12.87
C GLY A 77 6.80 9.38 14.02
N LYS A 78 6.04 10.39 14.46
CA LYS A 78 6.30 11.15 15.67
C LYS A 78 6.69 10.20 16.80
N ILE A 79 7.78 10.55 17.48
CA ILE A 79 8.26 10.01 18.76
C ILE A 79 7.23 10.19 19.91
N ILE A 80 6.03 10.68 19.61
CA ILE A 80 5.09 11.19 20.61
C ILE A 80 3.84 10.30 20.63
N ASN A 81 3.83 9.43 21.65
CA ASN A 81 2.68 8.92 22.41
C ASN A 81 2.17 7.47 22.25
N ASP A 82 2.62 6.65 21.29
CA ASP A 82 2.22 5.22 21.29
C ASP A 82 3.40 4.23 21.16
N LYS A 83 4.12 4.06 22.27
CA LYS A 83 5.40 3.33 22.38
C LYS A 83 5.36 1.84 22.01
N LYS A 84 4.20 1.17 21.95
CA LYS A 84 4.13 -0.31 21.77
C LYS A 84 4.01 -0.77 20.31
N ILE A 85 3.23 -0.05 19.50
CA ILE A 85 2.99 -0.41 18.09
C ILE A 85 4.15 0.06 17.22
N TYR A 86 4.72 1.20 17.59
CA TYR A 86 5.89 1.81 16.96
C TYR A 86 7.15 0.93 17.03
N ARG A 87 7.30 0.18 18.13
CA ARG A 87 8.43 -0.74 18.33
C ARG A 87 8.40 -1.88 17.31
N LYS A 88 7.25 -2.48 17.01
CA LYS A 88 7.15 -3.64 16.12
C LYS A 88 7.37 -3.31 14.64
N GLY A 89 6.87 -2.16 14.18
CA GLY A 89 7.11 -1.70 12.80
C GLY A 89 8.59 -1.39 12.54
N ASN A 90 9.26 -0.65 13.44
CA ASN A 90 10.68 -0.35 13.27
C ASN A 90 11.58 -1.58 13.36
N ILE A 91 11.20 -2.63 14.10
CA ILE A 91 11.98 -3.88 14.19
C ILE A 91 12.11 -4.58 12.83
N ILE A 92 11.14 -4.44 11.91
CA ILE A 92 11.17 -5.09 10.59
C ILE A 92 11.90 -4.22 9.55
N PHE A 93 11.76 -2.89 9.59
CA PHE A 93 12.37 -1.99 8.60
C PHE A 93 13.80 -1.55 8.94
N LEU A 94 14.16 -1.42 10.22
CA LEU A 94 15.53 -1.08 10.63
C LEU A 94 16.58 -2.07 10.09
N PRO A 95 16.37 -3.40 10.10
CA PRO A 95 17.32 -4.33 9.49
C PRO A 95 17.34 -4.28 7.96
N LEU A 96 16.39 -3.60 7.30
CA LEU A 96 16.38 -3.43 5.84
C LEU A 96 17.17 -2.19 5.36
N LEU A 97 17.36 -1.20 6.24
CA LEU A 97 18.10 0.04 5.97
C LEU A 97 19.59 -0.15 5.54
N PRO A 98 20.32 -1.16 6.05
CA PRO A 98 21.68 -1.43 5.59
C PRO A 98 21.77 -1.81 4.10
N PHE A 99 20.74 -2.39 3.49
CA PHE A 99 20.82 -2.85 2.09
C PHE A 99 20.94 -1.72 1.05
N PRO A 100 20.14 -0.63 1.08
CA PRO A 100 20.36 0.50 0.19
C PRO A 100 21.71 1.20 0.47
N LEU A 101 22.19 1.21 1.72
CA LEU A 101 23.54 1.71 2.04
C LEU A 101 24.63 0.83 1.42
N THR A 102 24.48 -0.50 1.47
CA THR A 102 25.37 -1.44 0.81
C THR A 102 25.36 -1.25 -0.72
N LEU A 103 24.22 -0.91 -1.33
CA LEU A 103 24.20 -0.55 -2.76
C LEU A 103 25.02 0.70 -3.04
N ILE A 104 24.88 1.74 -2.23
CA ILE A 104 25.65 2.98 -2.41
C ILE A 104 27.15 2.69 -2.33
N THR A 105 27.60 1.91 -1.34
CA THR A 105 29.02 1.60 -1.19
C THR A 105 29.55 0.75 -2.34
N LEU A 106 28.80 -0.26 -2.77
CA LEU A 106 29.18 -1.10 -3.91
C LEU A 106 29.26 -0.28 -5.20
N PHE A 107 28.27 0.56 -5.50
CA PHE A 107 28.30 1.39 -6.70
C PHE A 107 29.34 2.51 -6.66
N TYR A 108 29.76 2.94 -5.47
CA TYR A 108 30.87 3.90 -5.34
C TYR A 108 32.23 3.24 -5.61
N PHE A 109 32.48 2.05 -5.06
CA PHE A 109 33.81 1.42 -5.05
C PHE A 109 34.04 0.35 -6.14
N ASP A 110 33.01 -0.41 -6.53
CA ASP A 110 33.14 -1.63 -7.34
C ASP A 110 32.62 -1.44 -8.77
N TYR A 111 31.50 -0.74 -8.96
CA TYR A 111 30.81 -0.67 -10.26
C TYR A 111 31.21 0.54 -11.09
N SER A 112 32.39 0.48 -11.73
CA SER A 112 32.77 1.45 -12.77
C SER A 112 32.23 1.03 -14.15
N PRO A 113 31.33 1.81 -14.78
CA PRO A 113 30.78 1.45 -16.09
C PRO A 113 31.81 1.69 -17.20
N GLU A 114 32.00 0.68 -18.06
CA GLU A 114 32.80 0.77 -19.27
C GLU A 114 31.93 1.20 -20.46
N LEU A 115 32.53 1.96 -21.37
CA LEU A 115 31.88 2.47 -22.58
C LEU A 115 32.35 1.68 -23.80
N PHE A 116 31.38 1.16 -24.56
CA PHE A 116 31.62 0.58 -25.87
C PHE A 116 30.68 1.22 -26.89
N LYS A 117 31.22 2.11 -27.72
CA LYS A 117 30.46 2.94 -28.67
C LYS A 117 29.36 3.73 -27.94
N ASN A 118 28.09 3.44 -28.23
CA ASN A 118 26.91 4.08 -27.62
C ASN A 118 26.29 3.24 -26.50
N TYR A 119 27.00 2.21 -26.03
CA TYR A 119 26.55 1.30 -24.99
C TYR A 119 27.46 1.38 -23.77
N PHE A 120 26.92 1.03 -22.62
CA PHE A 120 27.70 0.85 -21.41
C PHE A 120 27.36 -0.48 -20.73
N TYR A 121 28.31 -1.00 -19.99
CA TYR A 121 28.20 -2.26 -19.24
C TYR A 121 29.17 -2.24 -18.05
N PHE A 122 29.03 -3.20 -17.13
CA PHE A 122 29.98 -3.41 -16.03
C PHE A 122 30.86 -4.61 -16.38
N SER A 123 32.16 -4.38 -16.56
CA SER A 123 33.03 -5.41 -17.15
C SER A 123 33.34 -6.58 -16.22
N GLN A 124 33.48 -6.37 -14.91
CA GLN A 124 33.73 -7.43 -13.93
C GLN A 124 33.29 -7.01 -12.52
N PRO A 125 32.02 -7.23 -12.13
CA PRO A 125 31.60 -6.89 -10.78
C PRO A 125 32.22 -7.84 -9.75
N LEU A 126 32.84 -7.31 -8.69
CA LEU A 126 33.45 -8.15 -7.64
C LEU A 126 32.39 -8.79 -6.75
N TYR A 127 31.27 -8.09 -6.50
CA TYR A 127 30.22 -8.56 -5.58
C TYR A 127 28.80 -8.61 -6.20
N PRO A 128 28.59 -9.36 -7.30
CA PRO A 128 27.30 -9.38 -8.02
C PRO A 128 26.16 -9.97 -7.18
N THR A 129 26.43 -11.02 -6.41
CA THR A 129 25.44 -11.66 -5.52
C THR A 129 25.02 -10.75 -4.36
N LEU A 130 25.98 -10.07 -3.72
CA LEU A 130 25.68 -9.10 -2.65
C LEU A 130 24.87 -7.91 -3.18
N THR A 131 25.17 -7.49 -4.41
CA THR A 131 24.46 -6.41 -5.09
C THR A 131 23.02 -6.82 -5.40
N LEU A 132 22.80 -8.02 -5.92
CA LEU A 132 21.47 -8.55 -6.18
C LEU A 132 20.63 -8.68 -4.90
N ILE A 133 21.21 -9.22 -3.84
CA ILE A 133 20.59 -9.31 -2.52
C ILE A 133 20.17 -7.91 -2.05
N SER A 134 21.07 -6.94 -2.17
CA SER A 134 20.82 -5.57 -1.74
C SER A 134 19.75 -4.88 -2.60
N ILE A 135 19.68 -5.16 -3.90
CA ILE A 135 18.59 -4.71 -4.79
C ILE A 135 17.25 -5.29 -4.32
N VAL A 136 17.18 -6.59 -4.07
CA VAL A 136 15.93 -7.27 -3.65
C VAL A 136 15.43 -6.72 -2.31
N PHE A 137 16.32 -6.57 -1.32
CA PHE A 137 15.93 -6.04 -0.02
C PHE A 137 15.61 -4.53 -0.05
N SER A 138 16.24 -3.76 -0.93
CA SER A 138 15.89 -2.34 -1.14
C SER A 138 14.52 -2.20 -1.82
N LEU A 139 14.20 -3.09 -2.78
CA LEU A 139 12.87 -3.17 -3.37
C LEU A 139 11.82 -3.59 -2.34
N LEU A 140 12.13 -4.58 -1.50
CA LEU A 140 11.26 -5.00 -0.40
C LEU A 140 10.99 -3.85 0.57
N MET A 141 12.02 -3.07 0.92
CA MET A 141 11.86 -1.89 1.77
C MET A 141 10.93 -0.85 1.13
N LEU A 142 11.08 -0.62 -0.17
CA LEU A 142 10.30 0.35 -0.94
C LEU A 142 8.84 -0.09 -1.09
N THR A 143 8.59 -1.37 -1.36
CA THR A 143 7.22 -1.93 -1.45
C THR A 143 6.52 -1.95 -0.10
N LEU A 144 7.20 -2.37 0.97
CA LEU A 144 6.64 -2.35 2.33
C LEU A 144 6.38 -0.90 2.80
N GLY A 145 7.24 0.04 2.45
CA GLY A 145 7.09 1.46 2.77
C GLY A 145 5.87 2.08 2.06
N TRP A 146 5.72 1.80 0.77
CA TRP A 146 4.53 2.15 0.00
C TRP A 146 3.25 1.60 0.61
N GLU A 147 3.23 0.29 0.87
CA GLU A 147 2.07 -0.43 1.40
C GLU A 147 1.62 0.19 2.73
N ARG A 148 2.59 0.55 3.58
CA ARG A 148 2.34 1.25 4.85
C ARG A 148 1.80 2.66 4.64
N MET A 149 2.31 3.42 3.69
CA MET A 149 1.80 4.76 3.38
C MET A 149 0.38 4.75 2.82
N GLU A 150 0.05 3.79 1.96
CA GLU A 150 -1.30 3.66 1.39
C GLU A 150 -2.34 3.35 2.47
N ARG A 151 -1.96 2.58 3.50
CA ARG A 151 -2.80 2.28 4.67
C ARG A 151 -3.04 3.50 5.55
N ILE A 152 -2.24 4.54 5.42
CA ILE A 152 -2.27 5.65 6.37
C ILE A 152 -3.10 6.85 5.84
N HIS A 153 -3.34 6.91 4.52
CA HIS A 153 -4.01 8.05 3.88
C HIS A 153 -5.17 7.61 2.99
N SER A 154 -6.32 8.26 3.14
CA SER A 154 -7.39 8.22 2.13
C SER A 154 -6.97 9.08 0.92
N GLN A 155 -5.96 8.62 0.18
CA GLN A 155 -5.40 9.39 -0.92
C GLN A 155 -6.35 9.46 -2.11
N LEU A 156 -6.41 10.65 -2.72
CA LEU A 156 -6.99 10.83 -4.05
C LEU A 156 -6.26 9.94 -5.06
N VAL A 157 -7.01 9.36 -6.00
CA VAL A 157 -6.51 8.41 -7.02
C VAL A 157 -5.24 8.89 -7.72
N TRP A 158 -5.15 10.20 -8.01
CA TRP A 158 -3.97 10.81 -8.64
C TRP A 158 -2.68 10.75 -7.82
N GLU A 159 -2.75 10.89 -6.50
CA GLU A 159 -1.57 10.79 -5.63
C GLU A 159 -1.10 9.34 -5.53
N LYS A 160 -2.05 8.39 -5.50
CA LYS A 160 -1.73 6.96 -5.56
C LYS A 160 -1.03 6.60 -6.86
N LEU A 161 -1.58 7.04 -8.00
CA LEU A 161 -0.98 6.83 -9.31
C LEU A 161 0.44 7.39 -9.35
N PHE A 162 0.63 8.65 -8.92
CA PHE A 162 1.94 9.29 -8.89
C PHE A 162 2.99 8.46 -8.13
N ARG A 163 2.67 8.02 -6.92
CA ARG A 163 3.58 7.21 -6.09
C ARG A 163 3.83 5.81 -6.67
N ILE A 164 2.81 5.15 -7.23
CA ILE A 164 2.97 3.89 -7.97
C ILE A 164 3.92 4.07 -9.15
N GLY A 165 3.82 5.19 -9.87
CA GLY A 165 4.74 5.51 -10.96
C GLY A 165 6.20 5.58 -10.52
N ILE A 166 6.49 6.17 -9.36
CA ILE A 166 7.84 6.19 -8.78
C ILE A 166 8.33 4.76 -8.48
N ILE A 167 7.49 3.93 -7.86
CA ILE A 167 7.83 2.53 -7.52
C ILE A 167 8.09 1.72 -8.79
N MET A 168 7.20 1.85 -9.78
CA MET A 168 7.33 1.17 -11.08
C MET A 168 8.63 1.55 -11.78
N TRP A 169 8.96 2.84 -11.78
CA TRP A 169 10.21 3.30 -12.36
C TRP A 169 11.43 2.69 -11.66
N TRP A 170 11.43 2.64 -10.32
CA TRP A 170 12.48 1.98 -9.55
C TRP A 170 12.61 0.48 -9.83
N ILE A 171 11.50 -0.23 -9.99
CA ILE A 171 11.51 -1.64 -10.38
C ILE A 171 12.18 -1.80 -11.75
N VAL A 172 11.83 -0.97 -12.73
CA VAL A 172 12.39 -1.04 -14.09
C VAL A 172 13.89 -0.72 -14.09
N ILE A 173 14.33 0.32 -13.39
CA ILE A 173 15.75 0.72 -13.39
C ILE A 173 16.62 -0.30 -12.66
N LEU A 174 16.16 -0.83 -11.51
CA LEU A 174 16.86 -1.86 -10.76
C LEU A 174 16.89 -3.19 -11.49
N PHE A 175 15.83 -3.50 -12.24
CA PHE A 175 15.81 -4.64 -13.13
C PHE A 175 16.90 -4.55 -14.20
N ILE A 176 17.01 -3.41 -14.89
CA ILE A 176 18.05 -3.18 -15.90
C ILE A 176 19.44 -3.30 -15.26
N LEU A 177 19.68 -2.65 -14.13
CA LEU A 177 20.95 -2.74 -13.41
C LEU A 177 21.29 -4.18 -13.04
N SER A 178 20.31 -4.96 -12.55
CA SER A 178 20.55 -6.37 -12.19
C SER A 178 20.99 -7.22 -13.39
N ARG A 179 20.45 -6.99 -14.59
CA ARG A 179 20.89 -7.65 -15.82
C ARG A 179 22.28 -7.23 -16.25
N MET A 180 22.58 -5.93 -16.23
CA MET A 180 23.92 -5.44 -16.55
C MET A 180 24.99 -6.08 -15.65
N ILE A 181 24.66 -6.32 -14.38
CA ILE A 181 25.57 -6.88 -13.39
C ILE A 181 25.67 -8.41 -13.48
N TYR A 182 24.54 -9.10 -13.66
CA TYR A 182 24.49 -10.57 -13.56
C TYR A 182 24.66 -11.29 -14.91
N THR A 183 24.14 -10.70 -15.99
CA THR A 183 24.23 -11.28 -17.33
C THR A 183 25.27 -10.59 -18.20
N GLY A 184 25.81 -9.44 -17.76
CA GLY A 184 26.78 -8.66 -18.53
C GLY A 184 26.17 -7.93 -19.71
N ASP A 185 24.85 -7.71 -19.67
CA ASP A 185 24.13 -7.09 -20.78
C ASP A 185 24.58 -5.65 -20.99
N MET A 186 24.78 -5.28 -22.26
CA MET A 186 25.07 -3.91 -22.65
C MET A 186 23.78 -3.11 -22.80
N VAL A 187 23.75 -1.90 -22.22
CA VAL A 187 22.60 -1.00 -22.32
C VAL A 187 22.99 0.24 -23.11
N SER A 188 22.14 0.62 -24.07
CA SER A 188 22.39 1.84 -24.85
C SER A 188 22.21 3.08 -23.98
N ILE A 189 23.12 4.05 -24.12
CA ILE A 189 23.08 5.32 -23.38
C ILE A 189 21.77 6.06 -23.66
N SER A 190 21.31 6.05 -24.92
CA SER A 190 20.05 6.67 -25.33
C SER A 190 18.82 6.04 -24.66
N PHE A 191 18.80 4.73 -24.45
CA PHE A 191 17.71 4.05 -23.73
C PHE A 191 17.71 4.43 -22.25
N PHE A 192 18.89 4.49 -21.63
CA PHE A 192 19.01 4.92 -20.23
C PHE A 192 18.60 6.40 -20.05
N GLN A 193 18.98 7.26 -21.00
CA GLN A 193 18.50 8.65 -21.09
C GLN A 193 16.98 8.75 -21.23
N LEU A 194 16.35 7.86 -22.00
CA LEU A 194 14.89 7.83 -22.15
C LEU A 194 14.20 7.52 -20.82
N LEU A 195 14.71 6.56 -20.05
CA LEU A 195 14.15 6.23 -18.74
C LEU A 195 14.23 7.39 -17.75
N PHE A 196 15.34 8.14 -17.76
CA PHE A 196 15.48 9.36 -16.97
C PHE A 196 14.51 10.44 -17.44
N CYS A 197 14.38 10.63 -18.75
CA CYS A 197 13.44 11.57 -19.34
C CYS A 197 11.98 11.29 -18.96
N LEU A 198 11.57 10.01 -18.98
CA LEU A 198 10.22 9.59 -18.60
C LEU A 198 9.94 9.86 -17.12
N HIS A 199 10.95 9.67 -16.27
CA HIS A 199 10.81 9.93 -14.84
C HIS A 199 10.76 11.41 -14.50
N LEU A 200 11.60 12.23 -15.13
CA LEU A 200 11.50 13.69 -15.02
C LEU A 200 10.12 14.18 -15.46
N PHE A 201 9.63 13.71 -16.61
CA PHE A 201 8.27 14.02 -17.04
C PHE A 201 7.22 13.62 -15.99
N TRP A 202 7.39 12.46 -15.35
CA TRP A 202 6.50 12.01 -14.28
C TRP A 202 6.53 12.92 -13.05
N LEU A 203 7.70 13.44 -12.67
CA LEU A 203 7.88 14.37 -11.54
C LEU A 203 7.14 15.69 -11.73
N ILE A 204 6.90 16.14 -12.96
CA ILE A 204 6.04 17.31 -13.25
C ILE A 204 4.62 17.10 -12.71
N GLY A 205 4.16 15.85 -12.59
CA GLY A 205 2.89 15.49 -11.96
C GLY A 205 2.75 15.98 -10.52
N ILE A 206 3.84 16.42 -9.88
CA ILE A 206 3.83 17.01 -8.56
C ILE A 206 3.19 18.42 -8.55
N TYR A 207 3.38 19.23 -9.60
CA TYR A 207 2.81 20.58 -9.69
C TYR A 207 1.30 20.65 -9.40
N PRO A 208 0.42 19.87 -10.07
CA PRO A 208 -1.00 19.88 -9.75
C PRO A 208 -1.31 19.31 -8.35
N LEU A 209 -0.48 18.39 -7.85
CA LEU A 209 -0.63 17.82 -6.52
C LEU A 209 -0.26 18.83 -5.41
N MET A 210 0.66 19.76 -5.70
CA MET A 210 1.10 20.87 -4.85
C MET A 210 0.05 21.98 -4.67
N TYR A 211 -1.15 21.88 -5.25
CA TYR A 211 -2.30 22.74 -4.89
C TYR A 211 -3.17 22.17 -3.77
N LYS A 212 -2.96 20.90 -3.38
CA LYS A 212 -3.79 20.21 -2.38
C LYS A 212 -3.16 20.31 -0.99
N LYS A 213 -3.94 20.67 0.04
CA LYS A 213 -3.43 20.94 1.40
C LYS A 213 -2.70 19.75 2.06
N GLU A 214 -3.00 18.51 1.64
CA GLU A 214 -2.50 17.27 2.26
C GLU A 214 -1.37 16.58 1.49
N PHE A 215 -1.02 17.06 0.29
CA PHE A 215 -0.01 16.43 -0.54
C PHE A 215 1.41 16.61 0.05
N LEU A 216 2.16 15.50 0.11
CA LEU A 216 3.43 15.31 0.86
C LEU A 216 3.30 15.37 2.39
N GLU A 217 2.09 15.35 2.94
CA GLU A 217 1.91 15.26 4.37
C GLU A 217 1.67 13.81 4.76
N VAL A 218 2.65 13.15 5.40
CA VAL A 218 2.42 11.83 6.02
C VAL A 218 1.71 12.04 7.37
N ARG A 219 0.37 11.91 7.42
CA ARG A 219 -0.43 11.90 8.65
C ARG A 219 -0.84 10.48 9.02
N ILE A 220 -0.45 10.01 10.20
CA ILE A 220 -0.84 8.68 10.69
C ILE A 220 -2.35 8.66 10.99
N HIS A 221 -3.15 8.10 10.08
CA HIS A 221 -4.42 7.46 10.43
C HIS A 221 -4.21 5.94 10.37
N PRO A 222 -4.40 5.20 11.47
CA PRO A 222 -4.37 3.75 11.41
C PRO A 222 -5.57 3.28 10.58
N SER A 223 -5.34 2.75 9.36
CA SER A 223 -6.37 1.98 8.65
C SER A 223 -6.15 0.47 8.84
N PRO A 224 -7.24 -0.29 9.01
CA PRO A 224 -7.25 -1.71 9.43
C PRO A 224 -7.01 -2.72 8.31
N GLN A 225 -6.14 -2.42 7.34
CA GLN A 225 -5.95 -3.24 6.13
C GLN A 225 -4.50 -3.74 5.95
N PHE A 226 -3.86 -4.20 7.03
CA PHE A 226 -2.43 -4.56 7.00
C PHE A 226 -2.12 -5.96 6.43
N MET A 227 -3.09 -6.84 6.20
CA MET A 227 -2.80 -8.21 5.69
C MET A 227 -3.36 -8.60 4.32
N GLY A 228 -4.32 -7.87 3.75
CA GLY A 228 -4.79 -8.14 2.39
C GLY A 228 -3.78 -7.85 1.28
N ARG A 229 -2.64 -7.20 1.61
CA ARG A 229 -1.61 -6.74 0.66
C ARG A 229 -0.19 -7.23 0.97
N ALA A 230 0.05 -7.84 2.14
CA ALA A 230 1.28 -8.60 2.39
C ALA A 230 1.40 -9.79 1.40
N THR A 231 0.25 -10.31 0.95
CA THR A 231 0.12 -11.20 -0.20
C THR A 231 0.71 -10.63 -1.48
N GLN A 232 0.58 -9.32 -1.78
CA GLN A 232 1.16 -8.71 -2.98
C GLN A 232 2.68 -8.60 -2.86
N SER A 233 3.20 -8.21 -1.70
CA SER A 233 4.65 -8.17 -1.45
C SER A 233 5.27 -9.58 -1.56
N ILE A 234 4.58 -10.61 -1.05
CA ILE A 234 4.95 -12.02 -1.21
C ILE A 234 4.77 -12.49 -2.67
N LEU A 235 3.71 -12.07 -3.37
CA LEU A 235 3.48 -12.42 -4.78
C LEU A 235 4.53 -11.79 -5.70
N ILE A 236 4.89 -10.52 -5.45
CA ILE A 236 5.96 -9.80 -6.16
C ILE A 236 7.29 -10.49 -5.90
N LEU A 237 7.57 -10.89 -4.66
CA LEU A 237 8.77 -11.68 -4.35
C LEU A 237 8.74 -13.05 -5.03
N ILE A 238 7.62 -13.77 -5.00
CA ILE A 238 7.46 -15.08 -5.65
C ILE A 238 7.61 -14.94 -7.16
N VAL A 239 7.08 -13.88 -7.76
CA VAL A 239 7.18 -13.63 -9.20
C VAL A 239 8.60 -13.20 -9.58
N LEU A 240 9.26 -12.36 -8.79
CA LEU A 240 10.69 -12.06 -8.97
C LEU A 240 11.55 -13.32 -8.79
N THR A 241 11.24 -14.17 -7.80
CA THR A 241 11.97 -15.41 -7.53
C THR A 241 11.75 -16.46 -8.63
N LEU A 242 10.50 -16.67 -9.05
CA LEU A 242 10.15 -17.52 -10.19
C LEU A 242 10.76 -16.96 -11.48
N PHE A 243 10.84 -15.65 -11.63
CA PHE A 243 11.47 -15.01 -12.78
C PHE A 243 12.98 -15.27 -12.84
N PHE A 244 13.71 -15.08 -11.73
CA PHE A 244 15.13 -15.44 -11.68
C PHE A 244 15.36 -16.93 -11.99
N TRP A 245 14.44 -17.80 -11.56
CA TRP A 245 14.45 -19.22 -11.93
C TRP A 245 14.14 -19.47 -13.41
N PHE A 246 13.12 -18.83 -13.98
CA PHE A 246 12.76 -18.94 -15.40
C PHE A 246 13.82 -18.36 -16.32
N GLU A 247 14.49 -17.28 -15.93
CA GLU A 247 15.60 -16.69 -16.68
C GLU A 247 16.81 -17.64 -16.69
N ALA A 248 17.14 -18.22 -15.53
CA ALA A 248 18.17 -19.26 -15.40
C ALA A 248 17.83 -20.52 -16.22
N LEU A 249 16.56 -20.93 -16.24
CA LEU A 249 16.06 -22.02 -17.09
C LEU A 249 16.06 -21.65 -18.58
N SER A 250 15.68 -20.43 -18.95
CA SER A 250 15.61 -19.97 -20.34
C SER A 250 16.98 -19.92 -21.01
N LYS A 251 18.03 -19.56 -20.24
CA LYS A 251 19.44 -19.65 -20.66
C LYS A 251 19.84 -21.07 -21.03
N LYS A 252 19.32 -22.07 -20.32
CA LYS A 252 19.57 -23.50 -20.61
C LYS A 252 18.79 -23.99 -21.84
N TRP A 253 17.73 -23.29 -22.25
CA TRP A 253 16.80 -23.71 -23.31
C TRP A 253 16.86 -22.81 -24.57
N GLY A 254 17.72 -21.79 -24.61
CA GLY A 254 17.96 -20.97 -25.80
C GLY A 254 16.82 -19.99 -26.16
N ILE A 255 15.96 -19.63 -25.21
CA ILE A 255 14.84 -18.71 -25.47
C ILE A 255 15.36 -17.26 -25.53
N PRO A 256 14.90 -16.43 -26.49
CA PRO A 256 15.35 -15.06 -26.62
C PRO A 256 15.01 -14.20 -25.38
N PRO A 257 15.98 -13.47 -24.81
CA PRO A 257 15.83 -12.83 -23.51
C PRO A 257 14.77 -11.72 -23.47
N TYR A 258 14.50 -11.06 -24.61
CA TYR A 258 13.52 -9.97 -24.71
C TYR A 258 12.07 -10.42 -24.48
N SER A 259 11.71 -11.64 -24.89
CA SER A 259 10.35 -12.20 -24.73
C SER A 259 10.02 -12.44 -23.27
N VAL A 260 11.00 -12.97 -22.52
CA VAL A 260 10.92 -13.21 -21.08
C VAL A 260 10.82 -11.87 -20.33
N THR A 261 11.55 -10.84 -20.79
CA THR A 261 11.49 -9.50 -20.20
C THR A 261 10.10 -8.85 -20.36
N MET A 262 9.53 -8.90 -21.55
CA MET A 262 8.20 -8.34 -21.86
C MET A 262 7.09 -9.02 -21.05
N ILE A 263 7.10 -10.36 -20.99
CA ILE A 263 6.11 -11.14 -20.24
C ILE A 263 6.16 -10.77 -18.75
N SER A 264 7.36 -10.58 -18.21
CA SER A 264 7.52 -10.30 -16.77
C SER A 264 7.24 -8.86 -16.40
N VAL A 265 7.53 -7.91 -17.28
CA VAL A 265 7.06 -6.53 -17.14
C VAL A 265 5.52 -6.49 -17.19
N LEU A 266 4.89 -7.25 -18.10
CA LEU A 266 3.43 -7.36 -18.17
C LEU A 266 2.82 -8.05 -16.94
N LEU A 267 3.48 -9.08 -16.39
CA LEU A 267 3.04 -9.79 -15.19
C LEU A 267 3.18 -8.94 -13.92
N LEU A 268 4.31 -8.25 -13.76
CA LEU A 268 4.54 -7.29 -12.67
C LEU A 268 3.55 -6.12 -12.76
N ALA A 269 3.34 -5.56 -13.95
CA ALA A 269 2.33 -4.52 -14.17
C ALA A 269 0.92 -5.05 -13.85
N GLY A 270 0.57 -6.26 -14.27
CA GLY A 270 -0.73 -6.88 -13.97
C GLY A 270 -0.97 -7.08 -12.46
N ILE A 271 0.05 -7.48 -11.70
CA ILE A 271 -0.04 -7.70 -10.24
C ILE A 271 -0.11 -6.37 -9.48
N LEU A 272 0.67 -5.37 -9.92
CA LEU A 272 0.69 -4.05 -9.30
C LEU A 272 -0.56 -3.23 -9.63
N LEU A 273 -1.16 -3.47 -10.80
CA LEU A 273 -2.44 -2.89 -11.20
C LEU A 273 -3.65 -3.70 -10.69
N PHE A 274 -3.46 -4.91 -10.20
CA PHE A 274 -4.51 -5.77 -9.62
C PHE A 274 -5.43 -5.06 -8.59
N PRO A 275 -4.94 -4.22 -7.66
CA PRO A 275 -5.81 -3.51 -6.71
C PRO A 275 -6.52 -2.28 -7.32
N LEU A 276 -6.17 -1.87 -8.54
CA LEU A 276 -6.78 -0.74 -9.26
C LEU A 276 -7.89 -1.18 -10.21
N PHE A 277 -7.95 -2.46 -10.59
CA PHE A 277 -8.97 -2.97 -11.50
C PHE A 277 -10.18 -3.54 -10.76
N PRO A 278 -11.42 -3.12 -11.11
CA PRO A 278 -12.65 -3.66 -10.54
C PRO A 278 -13.03 -4.99 -11.24
N PHE A 279 -12.15 -5.99 -11.26
CA PHE A 279 -12.47 -7.29 -11.85
C PHE A 279 -13.26 -8.15 -10.84
N ARG A 280 -14.60 -8.07 -10.93
CA ARG A 280 -15.56 -8.93 -10.18
C ARG A 280 -15.24 -10.43 -10.19
N SER A 281 -14.56 -10.92 -11.23
CA SER A 281 -14.29 -12.34 -11.44
C SER A 281 -13.27 -12.97 -10.50
N PHE A 282 -12.48 -12.17 -9.75
CA PHE A 282 -11.43 -12.65 -8.84
C PHE A 282 -11.76 -12.44 -7.35
N GLU A 283 -12.96 -11.97 -7.00
CA GLU A 283 -13.41 -11.78 -5.60
C GLU A 283 -13.27 -13.07 -4.77
N GLY A 284 -13.45 -14.24 -5.38
CA GLY A 284 -13.31 -15.54 -4.71
C GLY A 284 -11.89 -15.83 -4.24
N ILE A 285 -10.88 -15.58 -5.08
CA ILE A 285 -9.47 -15.79 -4.74
C ILE A 285 -9.02 -14.76 -3.70
N GLN A 286 -9.46 -13.51 -3.86
CA GLN A 286 -9.22 -12.44 -2.89
C GLN A 286 -9.81 -12.79 -1.51
N ARG A 287 -11.01 -13.37 -1.49
CA ARG A 287 -11.71 -13.83 -0.26
C ARG A 287 -11.01 -15.02 0.40
N ILE A 288 -10.49 -15.98 -0.37
CA ILE A 288 -9.77 -17.16 0.14
C ILE A 288 -8.42 -16.75 0.73
N LEU A 289 -7.66 -15.92 0.02
CA LEU A 289 -6.39 -15.38 0.50
C LEU A 289 -6.58 -14.52 1.75
N TYR A 290 -7.65 -13.71 1.79
CA TYR A 290 -8.01 -12.95 2.98
C TYR A 290 -8.33 -13.88 4.16
N HIS A 291 -9.12 -14.94 3.98
CA HIS A 291 -9.47 -15.87 5.07
C HIS A 291 -8.27 -16.64 5.65
N HIS A 292 -7.28 -16.99 4.84
CA HIS A 292 -6.14 -17.80 5.30
C HIS A 292 -4.95 -16.98 5.80
N LEU A 293 -4.86 -15.70 5.43
CA LEU A 293 -3.77 -14.82 5.84
C LEU A 293 -4.23 -13.69 6.76
N TYR A 294 -5.45 -13.71 7.27
CA TYR A 294 -5.89 -12.77 8.29
C TYR A 294 -5.28 -13.13 9.66
N LEU A 295 -4.16 -12.49 10.03
CA LEU A 295 -3.88 -12.31 11.46
C LEU A 295 -4.83 -11.22 11.97
N PRO A 296 -5.40 -11.39 13.17
CA PRO A 296 -6.34 -10.42 13.70
C PRO A 296 -5.58 -9.13 14.02
N GLU A 297 -5.76 -8.11 13.18
CA GLU A 297 -5.23 -6.77 13.40
C GLU A 297 -6.07 -5.98 14.41
N GLN A 298 -5.52 -4.85 14.85
CA GLN A 298 -5.97 -4.02 15.98
C GLN A 298 -7.47 -3.73 16.07
N ASP A 299 -8.20 -3.67 14.96
CA ASP A 299 -9.65 -3.53 15.00
C ASP A 299 -10.29 -4.79 15.60
N PHE A 300 -9.87 -6.00 15.24
CA PHE A 300 -10.28 -7.21 15.95
C PHE A 300 -9.78 -7.21 17.40
N ALA A 301 -8.58 -6.68 17.69
CA ALA A 301 -8.12 -6.58 19.09
C ALA A 301 -8.95 -5.58 19.91
N LEU A 302 -9.44 -4.51 19.29
CA LEU A 302 -10.36 -3.53 19.88
C LEU A 302 -11.75 -4.14 20.05
N GLU A 303 -12.29 -4.82 19.02
CA GLU A 303 -13.55 -5.56 19.11
C GLU A 303 -13.46 -6.69 20.17
N VAL A 304 -12.34 -7.39 20.27
CA VAL A 304 -12.05 -8.39 21.32
C VAL A 304 -11.86 -7.72 22.67
N SER A 305 -11.28 -6.53 22.74
CA SER A 305 -11.19 -5.78 24.00
C SER A 305 -12.58 -5.35 24.50
N HIS A 306 -13.44 -4.89 23.60
CA HIS A 306 -14.84 -4.59 23.89
C HIS A 306 -15.58 -5.87 24.31
N TYR A 307 -15.41 -6.97 23.58
CA TYR A 307 -15.94 -8.28 23.96
C TYR A 307 -15.51 -8.71 25.38
N LEU A 308 -14.21 -8.63 25.69
CA LEU A 308 -13.68 -9.01 26.99
C LEU A 308 -14.21 -8.11 28.12
N LYS A 309 -14.38 -6.81 27.86
CA LYS A 309 -15.00 -5.89 28.82
C LYS A 309 -16.47 -6.21 29.05
N VAL A 310 -17.21 -6.56 28.00
CA VAL A 310 -18.63 -6.94 28.09
C VAL A 310 -18.79 -8.25 28.87
N MET A 311 -17.95 -9.25 28.58
CA MET A 311 -17.92 -10.50 29.33
C MET A 311 -17.53 -10.31 30.81
N ARG A 312 -16.77 -9.25 31.13
CA ARG A 312 -16.42 -8.86 32.50
C ARG A 312 -17.43 -7.94 33.18
N GLY A 313 -18.48 -7.51 32.47
CA GLY A 313 -19.46 -6.55 32.97
C GLY A 313 -18.95 -5.10 33.07
N GLU A 314 -17.80 -4.78 32.46
CA GLU A 314 -17.18 -3.44 32.48
C GLU A 314 -17.80 -2.48 31.44
N GLU A 315 -18.56 -3.00 30.46
CA GLU A 315 -19.25 -2.21 29.43
C GLU A 315 -20.72 -2.64 29.25
N ASN A 316 -21.61 -1.66 29.11
CA ASN A 316 -23.04 -1.87 28.87
C ASN A 316 -23.33 -2.19 27.39
N LEU A 317 -24.30 -3.08 27.14
CA LEU A 317 -24.78 -3.45 25.80
C LEU A 317 -25.17 -2.23 24.93
N GLU A 318 -25.64 -1.14 25.53
CA GLU A 318 -25.92 0.13 24.85
C GLU A 318 -24.71 0.70 24.12
N LYS A 319 -23.52 0.66 24.75
CA LYS A 319 -22.27 1.16 24.15
C LYS A 319 -21.85 0.32 22.95
N ILE A 320 -22.15 -0.98 22.96
CA ILE A 320 -21.86 -1.88 21.83
C ILE A 320 -22.76 -1.53 20.64
N ILE A 321 -24.06 -1.35 20.88
CA ILE A 321 -25.02 -1.00 19.83
C ILE A 321 -24.67 0.39 19.26
N GLU A 322 -24.27 1.33 20.11
CA GLU A 322 -23.76 2.63 19.68
C GLU A 322 -22.46 2.53 18.87
N HIS A 323 -21.50 1.70 19.31
CA HIS A 323 -20.27 1.42 18.58
C HIS A 323 -20.56 0.82 17.20
N LEU A 324 -21.43 -0.20 17.13
CA LEU A 324 -21.92 -0.79 15.89
C LEU A 324 -22.54 0.26 14.97
N ARG A 325 -23.41 1.12 15.51
CA ARG A 325 -24.04 2.22 14.76
C ARG A 325 -23.00 3.15 14.15
N ASN A 326 -22.04 3.60 14.97
CA ASN A 326 -21.01 4.55 14.58
C ASN A 326 -20.05 3.93 13.54
N ARG A 327 -19.63 2.66 13.74
CA ARG A 327 -18.71 1.95 12.84
C ARG A 327 -19.36 1.62 11.50
N LEU A 328 -20.61 1.18 11.49
CA LEU A 328 -21.34 0.82 10.27
C LEU A 328 -21.89 2.05 9.52
N GLN A 329 -21.80 3.24 10.15
CA GLN A 329 -22.38 4.50 9.66
C GLN A 329 -23.87 4.36 9.34
N ILE A 330 -24.60 3.71 10.23
CA ILE A 330 -26.06 3.51 10.11
C ILE A 330 -26.80 4.49 11.02
N GLU A 331 -28.04 4.78 10.68
CA GLU A 331 -28.83 5.82 11.37
C GLU A 331 -29.41 5.29 12.69
N ALA A 332 -29.80 4.00 12.74
CA ALA A 332 -30.28 3.37 13.96
C ALA A 332 -30.02 1.86 14.00
N ALA A 333 -29.90 1.33 15.22
CA ALA A 333 -29.84 -0.11 15.49
C ALA A 333 -30.76 -0.48 16.65
N ALA A 334 -31.46 -1.62 16.54
CA ALA A 334 -32.38 -2.11 17.56
C ALA A 334 -32.20 -3.60 17.82
N LEU A 335 -32.23 -3.98 19.10
CA LEU A 335 -32.08 -5.33 19.59
C LEU A 335 -33.41 -5.82 20.15
N TYR A 336 -33.98 -6.86 19.54
CA TYR A 336 -35.19 -7.52 19.98
C TYR A 336 -34.86 -8.87 20.62
N ARG A 337 -35.50 -9.20 21.74
CA ARG A 337 -35.33 -10.48 22.44
C ARG A 337 -36.63 -11.26 22.45
N LEU A 338 -36.55 -12.58 22.27
CA LEU A 338 -37.71 -13.45 22.43
C LEU A 338 -38.06 -13.55 23.92
N THR A 339 -39.31 -13.22 24.27
CA THR A 339 -39.80 -13.47 25.62
C THR A 339 -40.60 -14.77 25.59
N LYS A 340 -40.11 -15.82 26.29
CA LYS A 340 -40.80 -17.12 26.42
C LYS A 340 -42.00 -17.04 27.39
N SER A 341 -42.91 -16.09 27.19
CA SER A 341 -44.14 -15.93 28.00
C SER A 341 -45.36 -15.92 27.10
N LYS A 342 -46.17 -17.00 27.16
CA LYS A 342 -47.51 -17.30 26.58
C LYS A 342 -47.84 -16.90 25.13
N GLU A 343 -47.18 -15.93 24.54
CA GLU A 343 -47.28 -15.48 23.15
C GLU A 343 -45.85 -15.27 22.67
N ASN A 344 -45.43 -15.91 21.56
CA ASN A 344 -44.09 -15.74 20.97
C ASN A 344 -43.91 -14.31 20.45
N LYS A 345 -43.69 -13.35 21.36
CA LYS A 345 -43.53 -11.93 21.09
C LYS A 345 -42.07 -11.51 21.22
N TRP A 346 -41.64 -10.71 20.26
CA TRP A 346 -40.31 -10.10 20.24
C TRP A 346 -40.40 -8.74 20.92
N ASN A 347 -39.76 -8.59 22.08
CA ASN A 347 -39.76 -7.32 22.79
C ASN A 347 -38.49 -6.55 22.52
N LEU A 348 -38.61 -5.24 22.33
CA LEU A 348 -37.48 -4.35 22.18
C LEU A 348 -36.69 -4.35 23.49
N TYR A 349 -35.45 -4.80 23.42
CA TYR A 349 -34.54 -4.81 24.56
C TYR A 349 -33.71 -3.52 24.60
N LEU A 350 -33.16 -3.10 23.46
CA LEU A 350 -32.34 -1.89 23.35
C LEU A 350 -32.49 -1.24 21.97
N SER A 351 -32.38 0.08 21.91
CA SER A 351 -32.28 0.83 20.65
C SER A 351 -31.27 1.96 20.76
N CYS A 352 -30.55 2.24 19.67
CA CYS A 352 -29.62 3.36 19.57
C CYS A 352 -29.79 4.07 18.20
N PRO A 353 -30.14 5.36 18.17
CA PRO A 353 -30.51 6.19 19.33
C PRO A 353 -31.79 5.67 20.02
N PRO A 354 -31.98 5.94 21.32
CA PRO A 354 -33.27 5.69 21.98
C PRO A 354 -34.32 6.56 21.27
N SER A 355 -35.21 5.91 20.52
CA SER A 355 -36.22 6.61 19.73
C SER A 355 -37.53 5.84 19.70
N ASP A 356 -38.63 6.58 19.65
CA ASP A 356 -39.99 6.03 19.51
C ASP A 356 -40.26 5.43 18.12
N ILE A 357 -39.24 5.37 17.25
CA ILE A 357 -39.31 4.79 15.91
C ILE A 357 -39.52 3.26 15.99
N PHE A 358 -39.07 2.64 17.08
CA PHE A 358 -39.15 1.19 17.26
C PHE A 358 -40.37 0.79 18.09
N PRO A 359 -41.25 -0.09 17.59
CA PRO A 359 -42.34 -0.62 18.39
C PRO A 359 -41.79 -1.45 19.55
N SER A 360 -42.38 -1.28 20.74
CA SER A 360 -41.96 -1.96 21.98
C SER A 360 -42.08 -3.48 21.90
N SER A 361 -43.01 -3.98 21.07
CA SER A 361 -43.16 -5.40 20.78
C SER A 361 -43.52 -5.65 19.32
N LEU A 362 -43.06 -6.78 18.79
CA LEU A 362 -43.33 -7.24 17.43
C LEU A 362 -43.90 -8.67 17.49
N ASN A 363 -45.06 -8.88 16.88
CA ASN A 363 -45.63 -10.22 16.68
C ASN A 363 -44.97 -10.93 15.50
N VAL A 364 -44.59 -10.17 14.46
CA VAL A 364 -43.93 -10.67 13.25
C VAL A 364 -42.72 -9.79 12.96
N LEU A 365 -41.59 -10.41 12.62
CA LEU A 365 -40.37 -9.69 12.29
C LEU A 365 -40.47 -9.05 10.90
N PRO A 366 -40.04 -7.79 10.75
CA PRO A 366 -40.00 -7.11 9.46
C PRO A 366 -39.07 -7.82 8.46
N ASN A 367 -39.35 -7.64 7.17
CA ASN A 367 -38.47 -8.07 6.08
C ASN A 367 -37.46 -6.97 5.75
N GLU A 368 -36.30 -7.33 5.21
CA GLU A 368 -35.33 -6.34 4.72
C GLU A 368 -36.01 -5.46 3.66
N GLY A 369 -35.75 -4.15 3.70
CA GLY A 369 -36.46 -3.13 2.92
C GLY A 369 -37.73 -2.57 3.58
N THR A 370 -38.19 -3.12 4.72
CA THR A 370 -39.36 -2.57 5.44
C THR A 370 -39.05 -1.16 5.95
N LYS A 371 -39.98 -0.22 5.73
CA LYS A 371 -39.84 1.16 6.17
C LYS A 371 -40.34 1.33 7.61
N PHE A 372 -39.48 1.86 8.47
CA PHE A 372 -39.80 2.32 9.82
C PHE A 372 -39.76 3.84 9.81
N THR A 373 -40.94 4.47 9.87
CA THR A 373 -41.12 5.93 9.70
C THR A 373 -40.41 6.46 8.44
N ASN A 374 -39.16 6.94 8.57
CA ASN A 374 -38.32 7.50 7.51
C ASN A 374 -37.05 6.70 7.20
N LEU A 375 -36.83 5.57 7.88
CA LEU A 375 -35.67 4.69 7.69
C LEU A 375 -36.08 3.36 7.07
N PHE A 376 -35.17 2.74 6.32
CA PHE A 376 -35.38 1.38 5.80
C PHE A 376 -34.58 0.38 6.64
N LEU A 377 -35.17 -0.79 6.86
CA LEU A 377 -34.46 -1.93 7.42
C LEU A 377 -33.46 -2.44 6.38
N ILE A 378 -32.18 -2.23 6.63
CA ILE A 378 -31.11 -2.62 5.71
C ILE A 378 -30.84 -4.12 5.86
N LYS A 379 -30.74 -4.59 7.10
CA LYS A 379 -30.37 -5.98 7.40
C LYS A 379 -30.99 -6.47 8.70
N LYS A 380 -31.49 -7.70 8.65
CA LYS A 380 -32.02 -8.42 9.82
C LYS A 380 -31.06 -9.55 10.17
N ILE A 381 -30.53 -9.51 11.39
CA ILE A 381 -29.51 -10.48 11.83
C ILE A 381 -30.07 -11.32 12.97
N PRO A 382 -30.22 -12.64 12.81
CA PRO A 382 -30.63 -13.53 13.88
C PRO A 382 -29.48 -13.72 14.88
N LEU A 383 -29.78 -13.58 16.17
CA LEU A 383 -28.87 -13.87 17.27
C LEU A 383 -29.16 -15.28 17.76
N LYS A 384 -28.16 -16.17 17.64
CA LYS A 384 -28.34 -17.60 17.91
C LYS A 384 -27.35 -18.09 18.96
N ALA A 385 -27.84 -18.89 19.91
CA ALA A 385 -27.00 -19.67 20.81
C ALA A 385 -27.36 -21.15 20.66
N ARG A 386 -26.36 -22.00 20.35
CA ARG A 386 -26.54 -23.45 20.19
C ARG A 386 -27.75 -23.81 19.30
N GLU A 387 -27.84 -23.14 18.14
CA GLU A 387 -28.90 -23.28 17.13
C GLU A 387 -30.28 -22.69 17.49
N GLU A 388 -30.54 -22.31 18.75
CA GLU A 388 -31.75 -21.58 19.14
C GLU A 388 -31.62 -20.08 18.86
N THR A 389 -32.64 -19.47 18.24
CA THR A 389 -32.67 -18.02 18.00
C THR A 389 -33.19 -17.29 19.24
N LEU A 390 -32.32 -16.53 19.90
CA LEU A 390 -32.61 -15.80 21.14
C LEU A 390 -33.15 -14.39 20.88
N GLY A 391 -32.79 -13.80 19.74
CA GLY A 391 -33.09 -12.42 19.43
C GLY A 391 -32.79 -12.04 17.98
N PHE A 392 -33.05 -10.79 17.65
CA PHE A 392 -32.73 -10.20 16.36
C PHE A 392 -32.12 -8.82 16.54
N LEU A 393 -31.04 -8.56 15.79
CA LEU A 393 -30.49 -7.23 15.61
C LEU A 393 -31.00 -6.66 14.28
N LEU A 394 -31.64 -5.51 14.35
CA LEU A 394 -32.16 -4.75 13.21
C LEU A 394 -31.26 -3.55 12.96
N LEU A 395 -30.76 -3.39 11.73
CA LEU A 395 -29.92 -2.27 11.31
C LEU A 395 -30.67 -1.41 10.30
N LEU A 396 -30.84 -0.12 10.59
CA LEU A 396 -31.65 0.81 9.80
C LEU A 396 -30.84 2.00 9.30
N GLY A 397 -31.17 2.45 8.09
CA GLY A 397 -30.58 3.65 7.49
C GLY A 397 -30.88 3.77 6.01
N ARG A 398 -30.23 4.73 5.35
CA ARG A 398 -30.34 4.96 3.90
C ARG A 398 -29.32 4.20 3.06
N LYS A 399 -28.51 3.35 3.71
CA LYS A 399 -27.44 2.60 3.06
C LYS A 399 -28.00 1.35 2.37
N ASN A 400 -27.67 1.15 1.09
CA ASN A 400 -28.22 0.03 0.31
C ASN A 400 -27.49 -1.30 0.54
N LYS A 401 -26.17 -1.28 0.82
CA LYS A 401 -25.36 -2.49 1.04
C LYS A 401 -24.21 -2.22 2.01
N PHE A 402 -23.84 -3.24 2.77
CA PHE A 402 -22.65 -3.25 3.62
C PHE A 402 -21.42 -3.70 2.83
N ARG A 403 -20.25 -3.13 3.15
CA ARG A 403 -18.94 -3.60 2.68
C ARG A 403 -18.58 -4.92 3.35
N PHE A 404 -17.67 -5.68 2.77
CA PHE A 404 -17.24 -6.97 3.32
C PHE A 404 -16.73 -6.87 4.77
N GLU A 405 -15.93 -5.85 5.09
CA GLU A 405 -15.43 -5.59 6.45
C GLU A 405 -16.57 -5.36 7.44
N GLU A 406 -17.57 -4.58 7.03
CA GLU A 406 -18.78 -4.30 7.80
C GLU A 406 -19.62 -5.56 8.01
N GLU A 407 -19.72 -6.43 6.99
CA GLU A 407 -20.38 -7.73 7.12
C GLU A 407 -19.65 -8.69 8.07
N SER A 408 -18.31 -8.66 8.07
CA SER A 408 -17.50 -9.45 9.01
C SER A 408 -17.73 -8.99 10.46
N LEU A 409 -17.73 -7.67 10.68
CA LEU A 409 -18.02 -7.06 11.98
C LEU A 409 -19.44 -7.37 12.46
N ILE A 410 -20.42 -7.31 11.56
CA ILE A 410 -21.80 -7.73 11.83
C ILE A 410 -21.85 -9.20 12.28
N ARG A 411 -21.15 -10.11 11.59
CA ARG A 411 -21.10 -11.54 11.96
C ARG A 411 -20.48 -11.75 13.33
N PHE A 412 -19.35 -11.11 13.60
CA PHE A 412 -18.66 -11.20 14.89
C PHE A 412 -19.58 -10.79 16.04
N TRP A 413 -20.19 -9.61 15.96
CA TRP A 413 -21.09 -9.14 17.02
C TRP A 413 -22.39 -9.94 17.09
N SER A 414 -22.90 -10.48 15.99
CA SER A 414 -24.08 -11.37 16.01
C SER A 414 -23.85 -12.70 16.71
N SER A 415 -22.60 -13.16 16.77
CA SER A 415 -22.21 -14.36 17.54
C SER A 415 -21.92 -14.06 19.01
N THR A 416 -21.71 -12.78 19.32
CA THR A 416 -21.36 -12.30 20.66
C THR A 416 -22.59 -11.87 21.47
N LEU A 417 -23.50 -11.12 20.81
CA LEU A 417 -24.81 -10.70 21.34
C LEU A 417 -25.77 -11.88 21.39
#